data_AF-A0AAU4VW14-F1
#
_entry.id   AF-A0AAU4VW14-F1
#
_cell.length_a   1.000
_cell.length_b   1.000
_cell.length_c   1.000
_cell.angle_alpha   90.00
_cell.angle_beta   90.00
_cell.angle_gamma   90.00
#
_symmetry.space_group_name_H-M   'P 1'
#
loop_
_entity.id
_entity.type
_entity.pdbx_description
1 polymer ?
#
loop_
_entity_poly.entity_id
_entity_poly.type
_entity_poly.pdbx_seq_one_letter_code
_entity_poly.pdbx_strand_id
1 'polypeptide(L)'
;MREVEYKSHGVPLEDYQLTRRDHQWQKELEGICDLASRQVDEHLAEVRANPEMVERQREHLEEVWKLMLSFKTPEHLIMRWRVRLYCGHIAETSRHCENAEPSRKIRCPECGKNPSTIVAFEPLGLAGEPPTPSWAEPPAPTRRTRADLERRVAALEKKNQLLRTERGKG
;
A
#
# COMPACT_ATOMS: atom_id res chain seq x y z
N MET A 1 -10.78 9.83 -6.33
CA MET A 1 -11.07 8.70 -5.42
C MET A 1 -12.44 8.17 -5.77
N ARG A 2 -12.62 6.84 -5.86
CA ARG A 2 -13.96 6.26 -5.97
C ARG A 2 -14.63 6.36 -4.60
N GLU A 3 -15.93 6.66 -4.59
CA GLU A 3 -16.73 6.59 -3.37
C GLU A 3 -16.86 5.12 -2.96
N VAL A 4 -16.42 4.79 -1.75
CA VAL A 4 -16.44 3.43 -1.21
C VAL A 4 -17.39 3.41 -0.03
N GLU A 5 -18.39 2.54 -0.11
CA GLU A 5 -19.29 2.25 1.01
C GLU A 5 -18.63 1.21 1.92
N TYR A 6 -18.26 1.63 3.13
CA TYR A 6 -17.64 0.74 4.11
C TYR A 6 -18.68 -0.12 4.79
N LYS A 7 -18.41 -1.43 4.83
CA LYS A 7 -19.34 -2.40 5.40
C LYS A 7 -19.08 -2.62 6.88
N SER A 8 -20.15 -2.97 7.59
CA SER A 8 -20.10 -3.62 8.90
C SER A 8 -20.63 -5.05 8.78
N HIS A 9 -20.21 -5.91 9.70
CA HIS A 9 -20.67 -7.30 9.79
C HIS A 9 -20.66 -7.76 11.23
N GLY A 10 -21.73 -8.43 11.68
CA GLY A 10 -21.76 -9.07 13.00
C GLY A 10 -21.69 -8.11 14.19
N VAL A 11 -22.26 -6.92 14.06
CA VAL A 11 -22.33 -5.92 15.15
C VAL A 11 -23.56 -6.12 16.04
N PRO A 12 -23.49 -5.85 17.35
CA PRO A 12 -22.30 -5.45 18.12
C PRO A 12 -21.26 -6.59 18.24
N LEU A 13 -19.98 -6.22 18.26
CA LEU A 13 -18.87 -7.17 18.17
C LEU A 13 -18.73 -8.06 19.42
N GLU A 14 -19.11 -7.52 20.57
CA GLU A 14 -19.06 -8.15 21.89
C GLU A 14 -19.99 -9.37 21.96
N ASP A 15 -21.16 -9.25 21.31
CA ASP A 15 -22.23 -10.26 21.36
C ASP A 15 -22.18 -11.22 20.15
N TYR A 16 -21.18 -11.09 19.28
CA TYR A 16 -21.06 -11.94 18.10
C TYR A 16 -20.87 -13.41 18.49
N GLN A 17 -21.80 -14.26 18.04
CA GLN A 17 -21.74 -15.71 18.25
C GLN A 17 -21.12 -16.40 17.03
N LEU A 18 -20.10 -17.22 17.28
CA LEU A 18 -19.42 -17.98 16.22
C LEU A 18 -20.38 -18.92 15.52
N THR A 19 -20.33 -18.89 14.19
CA THR A 19 -21.09 -19.79 13.33
C THR A 19 -20.26 -21.00 12.94
N ARG A 20 -20.92 -22.05 12.42
CA ARG A 20 -20.22 -23.20 11.81
C ARG A 20 -19.27 -22.78 10.69
N ARG A 21 -19.63 -21.74 9.94
CA ARG A 21 -18.80 -21.21 8.85
C ARG A 21 -17.52 -20.58 9.38
N ASP A 22 -17.58 -19.89 10.51
CA ASP A 22 -16.40 -19.29 11.15
C ASP A 22 -15.39 -20.35 11.59
N HIS A 23 -15.89 -21.45 12.18
CA HIS A 23 -15.05 -22.61 12.52
C HIS A 23 -14.39 -23.24 11.31
N GLN A 24 -15.16 -23.41 10.22
CA GLN A 24 -14.64 -23.95 8.97
C GLN A 24 -13.53 -23.05 8.40
N TRP A 25 -13.77 -21.74 8.30
CA TRP A 25 -12.78 -20.79 7.79
C TRP A 25 -11.53 -20.72 8.65
N GLN A 26 -11.68 -20.72 9.98
CA GLN A 26 -10.51 -20.73 10.86
C GLN A 26 -9.65 -21.98 10.62
N LYS A 27 -10.27 -23.16 10.50
CA LYS A 27 -9.56 -24.42 10.27
C LYS A 27 -8.87 -24.44 8.90
N GLU A 28 -9.55 -23.96 7.85
CA GLU A 28 -8.97 -23.85 6.51
C GLU A 28 -7.77 -22.92 6.50
N LEU A 29 -7.86 -21.77 7.18
CA LEU A 29 -6.77 -20.81 7.27
C LEU A 29 -5.57 -21.34 8.05
N GLU A 30 -5.80 -22.05 9.15
CA GLU A 30 -4.74 -22.76 9.89
C GLU A 30 -4.03 -23.76 8.97
N GLY A 31 -4.79 -24.60 8.25
CA GLY A 31 -4.20 -25.58 7.32
C GLY A 31 -3.38 -24.94 6.18
N ILE A 32 -3.84 -23.82 5.62
CA ILE A 32 -3.09 -23.06 4.61
C ILE A 32 -1.80 -22.50 5.20
N CYS A 33 -1.86 -21.93 6.41
CA CYS A 33 -0.68 -21.39 7.07
C CYS A 33 0.34 -22.48 7.43
N ASP A 34 -0.11 -23.64 7.91
CA ASP A 34 0.76 -24.78 8.20
C ASP A 34 1.48 -25.28 6.94
N LEU A 35 0.76 -25.36 5.81
CA LEU A 35 1.36 -25.74 4.53
C LEU A 35 2.40 -24.72 4.07
N ALA A 36 2.07 -23.43 4.14
CA ALA A 36 2.99 -22.36 3.76
C ALA A 36 4.24 -22.35 4.65
N SER A 37 4.09 -22.59 5.96
CA SER A 37 5.23 -22.70 6.89
C SER A 37 6.16 -23.85 6.51
N ARG A 38 5.63 -25.03 6.16
CA ARG A 38 6.46 -26.17 5.72
C ARG A 38 7.24 -25.85 4.44
N GLN A 39 6.59 -25.22 3.46
CA GLN A 39 7.26 -24.81 2.22
C GLN A 39 8.37 -23.79 2.47
N VAL A 40 8.15 -22.85 3.39
CA VAL A 40 9.17 -21.88 3.79
C VAL A 40 10.33 -22.59 4.48
N ASP A 41 10.06 -23.54 5.37
CA ASP A 41 11.11 -24.30 6.07
C ASP A 41 11.95 -25.16 5.10
N GLU A 42 11.30 -25.82 4.13
CA GLU A 42 11.96 -26.57 3.06
C GLU A 42 12.85 -25.65 2.23
N HIS A 43 12.33 -24.50 1.78
CA HIS A 43 13.11 -23.54 1.01
C HIS A 43 14.30 -22.98 1.81
N LEU A 44 14.10 -22.68 3.10
CA LEU A 44 15.18 -22.23 3.98
C LEU A 44 16.25 -23.32 4.16
N ALA A 45 15.89 -24.60 4.17
CA ALA A 45 16.85 -25.69 4.23
C ALA A 45 17.66 -25.80 2.93
N GLU A 46 17.02 -25.66 1.77
CA GLU A 46 17.70 -25.61 0.47
C GLU A 46 18.67 -24.43 0.36
N VAL A 47 18.24 -23.25 0.80
CA VAL A 47 19.08 -22.03 0.84
C VAL A 47 20.29 -22.23 1.75
N ARG A 48 20.12 -22.81 2.94
CA ARG A 48 21.24 -23.11 3.85
C ARG A 48 22.24 -24.10 3.26
N ALA A 49 21.77 -25.03 2.43
CA ALA A 49 22.62 -25.99 1.73
C ALA A 49 23.43 -25.36 0.57
N ASN A 50 23.09 -24.13 0.14
CA ASN A 50 23.76 -23.43 -0.96
C ASN A 50 24.18 -22.00 -0.59
N PRO A 51 25.40 -21.81 -0.04
CA PRO A 51 25.89 -20.51 0.43
C PRO A 51 25.96 -19.41 -0.64
N GLU A 52 26.19 -19.75 -1.92
CA GLU A 52 26.25 -18.77 -3.02
C GLU A 52 24.87 -18.14 -3.32
N MET A 53 23.79 -18.83 -2.97
CA MET A 53 22.43 -18.35 -3.14
C MET A 53 22.06 -17.27 -2.09
N VAL A 54 22.64 -17.36 -0.90
CA VAL A 54 22.34 -16.50 0.26
C VAL A 54 22.72 -15.05 0.00
N GLU A 55 23.90 -14.80 -0.56
CA GLU A 55 24.38 -13.41 -0.77
C GLU A 55 23.63 -12.69 -1.90
N ARG A 56 23.27 -13.38 -2.98
CA ARG A 56 22.42 -12.79 -4.04
C ARG A 56 21.01 -12.46 -3.55
N GLN A 57 20.45 -13.28 -2.65
CA GLN A 57 19.14 -12.99 -2.06
C GLN A 57 19.19 -11.80 -1.11
N ARG A 58 20.28 -11.63 -0.35
CA ARG A 58 20.48 -10.52 0.58
C ARG A 58 20.44 -9.16 -0.14
N GLU A 59 21.23 -9.00 -1.20
CA GLU A 59 21.29 -7.75 -1.97
C GLU A 59 19.91 -7.37 -2.53
N HIS A 60 19.21 -8.35 -3.11
CA HIS A 60 17.87 -8.12 -3.66
C HIS A 60 16.83 -7.77 -2.57
N LEU A 61 16.89 -8.44 -1.42
CA LEU A 61 16.02 -8.15 -0.28
C LEU A 61 16.24 -6.74 0.27
N GLU A 62 17.49 -6.27 0.32
CA GLU A 62 17.80 -4.91 0.79
C GLU A 62 17.25 -3.84 -0.15
N GLU A 63 17.36 -4.01 -1.47
CA GLU A 63 16.79 -3.08 -2.44
C GLU A 63 15.26 -3.02 -2.35
N VAL A 64 14.62 -4.19 -2.27
CA VAL A 64 13.17 -4.30 -2.12
C VAL A 64 12.71 -3.69 -0.79
N TRP A 65 13.44 -3.91 0.30
CA TRP A 65 13.14 -3.32 1.60
C TRP A 65 13.25 -1.80 1.59
N LYS A 66 14.31 -1.24 1.00
CA LYS A 66 14.47 0.22 0.81
C LYS A 66 13.31 0.80 0.02
N LEU A 67 12.89 0.12 -1.05
CA LEU A 67 11.74 0.52 -1.85
C LEU A 67 10.46 0.52 -1.01
N MET A 68 10.17 -0.54 -0.25
CA MET A 68 8.97 -0.61 0.61
C MET A 68 8.95 0.51 1.66
N LEU A 69 10.08 0.80 2.29
CA LEU A 69 10.17 1.87 3.29
C LEU A 69 9.97 3.28 2.72
N SER A 70 10.24 3.49 1.43
CA SER A 70 10.04 4.79 0.78
C SER A 70 8.56 5.17 0.61
N PHE A 71 7.65 4.19 0.64
CA PHE A 71 6.22 4.41 0.46
C PHE A 71 5.51 4.49 1.81
N LYS A 72 5.44 5.69 2.40
CA LYS A 72 4.51 5.93 3.51
C LYS A 72 3.12 6.25 2.95
N THR A 73 2.16 5.36 3.15
CA THR A 73 0.76 5.65 2.81
C THR A 73 0.27 6.81 3.68
N PRO A 74 -0.24 7.90 3.08
CA PRO A 74 -0.83 9.01 3.81
C PRO A 74 -1.98 8.56 4.72
N GLU A 75 -2.10 9.14 5.92
CA GLU A 75 -3.10 8.74 6.92
C GLU A 75 -4.54 8.89 6.44
N HIS A 76 -4.81 9.89 5.60
CA HIS A 76 -6.13 10.09 4.97
C HIS A 76 -6.49 9.03 3.92
N LEU A 77 -5.54 8.16 3.55
CA LEU A 77 -5.77 7.00 2.70
C LEU A 77 -5.85 5.70 3.51
N ILE A 78 -5.77 5.77 4.84
CA ILE A 78 -5.82 4.60 5.73
C ILE A 78 -7.20 4.58 6.39
N MET A 79 -8.01 3.59 6.04
CA MET A 79 -9.26 3.28 6.72
C MET A 79 -8.99 2.34 7.89
N ARG A 80 -9.69 2.55 9.00
CA ARG A 80 -9.58 1.74 10.23
C ARG A 80 -10.88 0.99 10.51
N TRP A 81 -10.74 -0.19 11.10
CA TRP A 81 -11.84 -1.02 11.54
C TRP A 81 -11.57 -1.54 12.94
N ARG A 82 -12.65 -1.65 13.72
CA ARG A 82 -12.69 -2.46 14.91
C ARG A 82 -13.18 -3.85 14.50
N VAL A 83 -12.45 -4.89 14.89
CA VAL A 83 -12.70 -6.26 14.42
C VAL A 83 -12.80 -7.23 15.58
N ARG A 84 -13.77 -8.15 15.51
CA ARG A 84 -13.86 -9.32 16.37
C ARG A 84 -13.07 -10.46 15.74
N LEU A 85 -12.10 -10.96 16.47
CA LEU A 85 -11.30 -12.11 16.06
C LEU A 85 -11.95 -13.41 16.50
N TYR A 86 -11.74 -14.48 15.75
CA TYR A 86 -12.22 -15.82 16.07
C TYR A 86 -11.91 -16.24 17.51
N CYS A 87 -10.76 -15.83 18.06
CA CYS A 87 -10.30 -16.23 19.39
C CYS A 87 -11.07 -15.63 20.57
N GLY A 88 -11.83 -14.56 20.41
CA GLY A 88 -12.40 -13.85 21.58
C GLY A 88 -12.19 -12.34 21.55
N HIS A 89 -11.04 -11.93 21.03
CA HIS A 89 -10.56 -10.57 21.25
C HIS A 89 -11.06 -9.60 20.19
N ILE A 90 -11.19 -8.34 20.60
CA ILE A 90 -11.50 -7.23 19.71
C ILE A 90 -10.22 -6.44 19.49
N ALA A 91 -9.88 -6.19 18.24
CA ALA A 91 -8.67 -5.46 17.86
C ALA A 91 -8.99 -4.36 16.85
N GLU A 92 -8.05 -3.43 16.67
CA GLU A 92 -8.07 -2.50 15.54
C GLU A 92 -7.24 -3.07 14.39
N THR A 93 -7.70 -2.87 13.17
CA THR A 93 -6.92 -3.13 11.95
C THR A 93 -7.14 -2.01 10.94
N SER A 94 -6.24 -1.90 9.98
CA SER A 94 -6.27 -0.83 8.99
C SER A 94 -5.84 -1.31 7.60
N ARG A 95 -6.39 -0.67 6.56
CA ARG A 95 -6.11 -0.93 5.14
C ARG A 95 -6.30 0.35 4.33
N HIS A 96 -5.85 0.34 3.09
CA HIS A 96 -6.11 1.44 2.16
C HIS A 96 -7.62 1.68 2.01
N CYS A 97 -8.03 2.95 1.96
CA CYS A 97 -9.44 3.39 1.93
C CYS A 97 -10.26 2.85 0.74
N GLU A 98 -9.60 2.38 -0.32
CA GLU A 98 -10.27 1.72 -1.45
C GLU A 98 -10.82 0.33 -1.09
N ASN A 99 -10.48 -0.22 0.07
CA ASN A 99 -11.00 -1.50 0.55
C ASN A 99 -12.24 -1.26 1.41
N ALA A 100 -13.39 -1.80 0.99
CA ALA A 100 -14.65 -1.70 1.72
C ALA A 100 -14.69 -2.53 3.01
N GLU A 101 -13.80 -3.53 3.12
CA GLU A 101 -13.74 -4.51 4.20
C GLU A 101 -12.29 -4.65 4.72
N PRO A 102 -12.10 -5.01 6.01
CA PRO A 102 -10.78 -5.27 6.57
C PRO A 102 -10.13 -6.50 5.92
N SER A 103 -8.92 -6.85 6.37
CA SER A 103 -8.32 -8.13 5.98
C SER A 103 -9.18 -9.29 6.47
N ARG A 104 -9.00 -10.49 5.90
CA ARG A 104 -9.73 -11.69 6.36
C ARG A 104 -9.20 -12.25 7.68
N LYS A 105 -7.93 -11.96 7.99
CA LYS A 105 -7.22 -12.51 9.15
C LYS A 105 -6.12 -11.57 9.60
N ILE A 106 -5.83 -11.60 10.90
CA ILE A 106 -4.67 -10.94 11.50
C ILE A 106 -4.11 -11.83 12.61
N ARG A 107 -2.90 -11.51 13.09
CA ARG A 107 -2.41 -12.04 14.37
C ARG A 107 -3.20 -11.36 15.50
N CYS A 108 -3.71 -12.15 16.44
CA CYS A 108 -4.34 -11.58 17.63
C CYS A 108 -3.28 -10.91 18.51
N PRO A 109 -3.44 -9.61 18.86
CA PRO A 109 -2.49 -8.90 19.70
C PRO A 109 -2.53 -9.35 21.17
N GLU A 110 -3.66 -9.88 21.63
CA GLU A 110 -3.85 -10.28 23.03
C GLU A 110 -3.34 -11.70 23.32
N CYS A 111 -3.83 -12.71 22.58
CA CYS A 111 -3.45 -14.11 22.81
C CYS A 111 -2.41 -14.66 21.83
N GLY A 112 -1.94 -13.86 20.87
CA GLY A 112 -0.90 -14.26 19.92
C GLY A 112 -1.35 -15.22 18.81
N LYS A 113 -2.62 -15.67 18.80
CA LYS A 113 -3.14 -16.59 17.77
C LYS A 113 -2.89 -16.06 16.36
N ASN A 114 -2.23 -16.87 15.52
CA ASN A 114 -1.86 -16.53 14.16
C ASN A 114 -1.92 -17.75 13.23
N PRO A 115 -2.79 -17.77 12.21
CA PRO A 115 -3.75 -16.72 11.86
C PRO A 115 -4.97 -16.72 12.80
N SER A 116 -5.55 -15.55 13.07
CA SER A 116 -6.89 -15.43 13.64
C SER A 116 -7.83 -14.77 12.63
N THR A 117 -8.90 -15.48 12.28
CA THR A 117 -9.92 -15.00 11.34
C THR A 117 -10.67 -13.81 11.93
N ILE A 118 -10.99 -12.81 11.10
CA ILE A 118 -11.91 -11.73 11.45
C ILE A 118 -13.34 -12.23 11.19
N VAL A 119 -14.14 -12.34 12.24
CA VAL A 119 -15.50 -12.91 12.19
C VAL A 119 -16.61 -11.85 12.26
N ALA A 120 -16.30 -10.67 12.77
CA ALA A 120 -17.17 -9.51 12.75
C ALA A 120 -16.34 -8.22 12.70
N PHE A 121 -16.88 -7.13 12.18
CA PHE A 121 -16.17 -5.87 12.05
C PHE A 121 -17.10 -4.67 11.90
N GLU A 122 -16.61 -3.51 12.32
CA GLU A 122 -17.22 -2.20 12.07
C GLU A 122 -16.18 -1.15 11.68
N PRO A 123 -16.51 -0.25 10.75
CA PRO A 123 -15.61 0.83 10.35
C PRO A 123 -15.46 1.88 11.45
N LEU A 124 -14.23 2.34 11.69
CA LEU A 124 -13.92 3.47 12.59
C LEU A 124 -13.70 4.79 11.84
N GLY A 125 -13.50 4.73 10.52
CA GLY A 125 -13.22 5.89 9.68
C GLY A 125 -11.73 6.00 9.30
N LEU A 126 -11.43 7.05 8.53
CA LEU A 126 -10.07 7.33 8.07
C LEU A 126 -9.16 7.71 9.25
N ALA A 127 -7.86 7.43 9.13
CA ALA A 127 -6.88 7.71 10.17
C ALA A 127 -6.49 9.19 10.24
N GLY A 128 -6.65 9.92 9.12
CA GLY A 128 -6.41 11.36 9.05
C GLY A 128 -7.42 12.07 8.17
N GLU A 129 -7.53 13.38 8.31
CA GLU A 129 -8.34 14.21 7.43
C GLU A 129 -7.69 14.34 6.05
N PRO A 130 -8.50 14.33 4.96
CA PRO A 130 -7.98 14.62 3.64
C PRO A 130 -7.30 15.99 3.65
N PRO A 131 -6.15 16.16 2.96
CA PRO A 131 -5.57 17.48 2.82
C PRO A 131 -6.61 18.40 2.20
N THR A 132 -6.88 19.53 2.84
CA THR A 132 -7.71 20.58 2.24
C THR A 132 -7.12 20.86 0.87
N PRO A 133 -7.89 20.76 -0.23
CA PRO A 133 -7.38 21.09 -1.54
C PRO A 133 -6.92 22.54 -1.47
N SER A 134 -5.60 22.76 -1.37
CA SER A 134 -5.04 24.08 -1.53
C SER A 134 -5.20 24.38 -3.01
N TRP A 135 -6.34 24.97 -3.34
CA TRP A 135 -6.51 25.71 -4.57
C TRP A 135 -5.67 26.99 -4.45
N ALA A 136 -4.36 26.83 -4.19
CA ALA A 136 -3.43 27.86 -4.56
C ALA A 136 -3.56 27.94 -6.08
N GLU A 137 -4.17 29.03 -6.55
CA GLU A 137 -4.20 29.31 -7.97
C GLU A 137 -2.78 29.09 -8.50
N PRO A 138 -2.60 28.28 -9.56
CA PRO A 138 -1.29 28.15 -10.17
C PRO A 138 -0.80 29.58 -10.44
N PRO A 139 0.45 29.92 -10.04
CA PRO A 139 0.94 31.29 -10.13
C PRO A 139 0.65 31.77 -11.55
N ALA A 140 -0.07 32.89 -11.65
CA ALA A 140 -0.53 33.41 -12.92
C ALA A 140 0.65 33.37 -13.90
N PRO A 141 0.49 32.76 -15.10
CA PRO A 141 1.58 32.66 -16.05
C PRO A 141 2.11 34.07 -16.24
N THR A 142 3.39 34.28 -15.90
CA THR A 142 4.02 35.59 -15.98
C THR A 142 3.87 36.03 -17.43
N ARG A 143 3.04 37.04 -17.68
CA ARG A 143 2.82 37.56 -19.04
C ARG A 143 4.16 38.10 -19.52
N ARG A 144 4.89 37.28 -20.27
CA ARG A 144 6.10 37.71 -20.97
C ARG A 144 5.70 38.82 -21.91
N THR A 145 6.42 39.93 -21.89
CA THR A 145 6.14 41.04 -22.79
C THR A 145 6.40 40.60 -24.23
N ARG A 146 5.78 41.28 -25.20
CA ARG A 146 6.03 41.03 -26.63
C ARG A 146 7.54 41.11 -26.95
N ALA A 147 8.25 42.04 -26.31
CA ALA A 147 9.70 42.18 -26.44
C ALA A 147 10.50 40.98 -25.90
N ASP A 148 10.02 40.32 -24.83
CA ASP A 148 10.66 39.10 -24.29
C ASP A 148 10.51 37.91 -25.25
N LEU A 149 9.35 37.83 -25.91
CA LEU A 149 9.09 36.80 -26.91
C LEU A 149 9.92 37.04 -28.18
N GLU A 150 9.95 38.27 -28.68
CA GLU A 150 10.75 38.65 -29.86
C GLU A 150 12.25 38.39 -29.65
N ARG A 151 12.80 38.74 -28.47
CA ARG A 151 14.19 38.40 -28.11
C ARG A 151 14.45 36.90 -28.11
N ARG A 152 13.51 36.11 -27.58
CA ARG A 152 13.63 34.65 -27.51
C ARG A 152 13.52 34.00 -28.88
N VAL A 153 12.65 34.50 -29.75
CA VAL A 153 12.53 34.05 -31.15
C VAL A 153 13.83 34.32 -31.90
N ALA A 154 14.36 35.55 -31.83
CA ALA A 154 15.62 35.90 -32.50
C ALA A 154 16.81 35.03 -32.02
N ALA A 155 16.88 34.74 -30.72
CA ALA A 155 17.90 33.85 -30.17
C ALA A 155 17.76 32.40 -30.69
N LEU A 156 16.53 31.89 -30.79
CA LEU A 156 16.25 30.55 -31.31
C LEU A 156 16.51 30.44 -32.82
N GLU A 157 16.19 31.49 -33.59
CA GLU A 157 16.47 31.57 -35.02
C GLU A 157 17.97 31.57 -35.31
N LYS A 158 18.74 32.36 -34.54
CA LYS A 158 20.20 32.37 -34.62
C LYS A 158 20.79 30.99 -34.31
N LYS A 159 20.27 30.32 -33.27
CA LYS A 159 20.70 28.95 -32.92
C LYS A 159 20.36 27.95 -34.03
N ASN A 160 19.19 28.06 -34.66
CA ASN A 160 18.81 27.23 -35.80
C ASN A 160 19.71 27.45 -37.02
N GLN A 161 20.08 28.70 -37.31
CA GLN A 161 21.00 29.00 -38.41
C GLN A 161 22.38 28.37 -38.18
N LEU A 162 22.92 28.50 -36.97
CA LEU A 162 24.20 27.86 -36.61
C LEU A 162 24.14 26.33 -36.79
N LEU A 163 23.09 25.68 -36.26
CA LEU A 163 22.91 24.24 -36.40
C LEU A 163 22.74 23.81 -37.87
N ARG A 164 22.12 24.63 -38.72
CA ARG A 164 21.99 24.36 -40.16
C ARG A 164 23.32 24.52 -40.90
N THR A 165 24.14 25.51 -40.54
CA THR A 165 25.49 25.67 -41.10
C THR A 165 26.46 24.58 -40.64
N GLU A 166 26.31 24.08 -39.41
CA GLU A 166 27.06 22.93 -38.90
C GLU A 166 26.66 21.64 -39.62
N ARG A 167 25.35 21.44 -39.87
CA ARG A 167 24.84 20.27 -40.63
C ARG A 167 25.12 20.31 -42.14
N GLY A 168 25.45 21.48 -42.70
CA GLY A 168 25.76 21.65 -44.13
C GLY A 168 27.25 21.59 -44.48
N LYS A 169 28.13 21.37 -43.49
CA LYS A 169 29.58 21.17 -43.67
C LYS A 169 30.02 19.70 -43.48
N GLY A 170 29.07 18.76 -43.53
CA GLY A 170 29.31 17.32 -43.54
C GLY A 170 29.08 16.74 -44.93
#